data_AF-A0AAF0JEK4-F1
#
_entry.id   AF-A0AAF0JEK4-F1
#
_cell.length_a   1.000
_cell.length_b   1.000
_cell.length_c   1.000
_cell.angle_alpha   90.00
_cell.angle_beta   90.00
_cell.angle_gamma   90.00
#
_symmetry.space_group_name_H-M   'P 1'
#
loop_
_entity.id
_entity.type
_entity.pdbx_description
1 polymer ?
#
loop_
_entity_poly.entity_id
_entity_poly.type
_entity_poly.pdbx_seq_one_letter_code
_entity_poly.pdbx_strand_id
1 'polypeptide(L)'
;MMLSIAQRSLFAARASGVRALSTTTAVRKDLVQDLYIKTLKSFEAPKPDPNAHKGVVRELSHPQAPKEPPSVVGADIEKQLSDYQAYDPEDVPVAARGEEEVAETQSVNQYLEELQKDPHLEKEHH
;
A
#
# COMPACT_ATOMS: atom_id res chain seq x y z
N MET A 1 77.66 71.48 66.31
CA MET A 1 77.86 70.15 65.68
C MET A 1 76.86 69.18 66.31
N MET A 2 76.13 68.31 65.64
CA MET A 2 75.83 67.98 64.25
C MET A 2 74.57 67.08 64.32
N LEU A 3 73.63 67.30 63.41
CA LEU A 3 72.40 66.53 63.17
C LEU A 3 72.65 65.01 63.09
N SER A 4 71.72 64.18 63.58
CA SER A 4 71.22 63.03 62.79
C SER A 4 69.86 62.52 63.30
N ILE A 5 68.80 63.05 62.68
CA ILE A 5 67.48 62.42 62.63
C ILE A 5 67.42 61.61 61.33
N ALA A 6 66.65 60.52 61.37
CA ALA A 6 66.19 59.69 60.25
C ALA A 6 67.14 58.58 59.77
N GLN A 7 66.80 57.35 60.14
CA GLN A 7 67.00 56.15 59.31
C GLN A 7 66.17 54.99 59.87
N ARG A 8 64.88 54.91 59.47
CA ARG A 8 64.09 53.65 59.39
C ARG A 8 62.68 53.92 58.87
N SER A 9 62.58 54.24 57.59
CA SER A 9 61.32 54.26 56.85
C SER A 9 61.53 53.66 55.47
N LEU A 10 61.82 52.36 55.39
CA LEU A 10 62.05 51.66 54.11
C LEU A 10 61.44 50.24 54.06
N PHE A 11 60.38 49.96 54.84
CA PHE A 11 59.64 48.69 54.73
C PHE A 11 58.13 48.84 54.54
N ALA A 12 57.63 50.04 54.24
CA ALA A 12 56.20 50.31 54.07
C ALA A 12 55.80 50.74 52.65
N ALA A 13 56.50 50.25 51.61
CA ALA A 13 56.26 50.66 50.23
C ALA A 13 56.32 49.52 49.19
N ARG A 14 55.94 48.29 49.58
CA ARG A 14 55.75 47.17 48.63
C ARG A 14 54.53 46.29 48.93
N ALA A 15 53.48 46.88 49.50
CA ALA A 15 52.22 46.18 49.75
C ALA A 15 51.00 46.87 49.11
N SER A 16 51.21 47.77 48.16
CA SER A 16 50.13 48.40 47.38
C SER A 16 50.11 47.84 45.97
N GLY A 17 49.36 46.75 45.76
CA GLY A 17 48.96 46.35 44.41
C GLY A 17 49.11 44.88 44.03
N VAL A 18 48.91 43.93 44.94
CA VAL A 18 48.53 42.57 44.50
C VAL A 18 47.03 42.43 44.72
N ARG A 19 46.22 42.74 43.70
CA ARG A 19 44.82 42.31 43.70
C ARG A 19 44.84 40.79 43.53
N ALA A 20 44.44 40.07 44.57
CA ALA A 20 44.20 38.64 44.46
C ALA A 20 43.01 38.42 43.51
N LEU A 21 43.29 38.08 42.26
CA LEU A 21 42.25 37.64 41.33
C LEU A 21 41.89 36.21 41.70
N SER A 22 40.85 36.05 42.52
CA SER A 22 40.23 34.75 42.73
C SER A 22 39.39 34.41 41.50
N THR A 23 40.00 33.76 40.52
CA THR A 23 39.25 33.16 39.42
C THR A 23 38.80 31.78 39.89
N THR A 24 37.56 31.65 40.35
CA THR A 24 36.93 30.33 40.38
C THR A 24 36.90 29.85 38.94
N THR A 25 37.50 28.69 38.66
CA THR A 25 37.39 28.07 37.34
C THR A 25 35.90 27.99 37.02
N ALA A 26 35.45 28.71 35.99
CA ALA A 26 34.12 28.53 35.47
C ALA A 26 34.06 27.05 35.09
N VAL A 27 33.37 26.25 35.91
CA VAL A 27 33.07 24.86 35.59
C VAL A 27 32.32 24.95 34.28
N ARG A 28 33.03 24.67 33.18
CA ARG A 28 32.45 24.58 31.86
C ARG A 28 31.55 23.36 31.94
N LYS A 29 30.31 23.57 32.38
CA LYS A 29 29.29 22.54 32.40
C LYS A 29 29.20 22.04 30.98
N ASP A 30 29.41 20.74 30.81
CA ASP A 30 29.29 20.12 29.51
C ASP A 30 27.81 20.15 29.13
N LEU A 31 27.47 21.14 28.30
CA LEU A 31 26.10 21.37 27.85
C LEU A 31 25.56 20.12 27.14
N VAL A 32 26.40 19.36 26.45
CA VAL A 32 26.01 18.13 25.76
C VAL A 32 25.62 17.08 26.79
N GLN A 33 26.42 16.90 27.83
CA GLN A 33 26.12 15.97 28.91
C GLN A 33 24.84 16.36 29.66
N ASP A 34 24.66 17.64 29.97
CA ASP A 34 23.48 18.12 30.69
C ASP A 34 22.20 17.96 29.85
N LEU A 35 22.26 18.26 28.56
CA LEU A 35 21.14 18.03 27.63
C LEU A 35 20.83 16.54 27.50
N TYR A 36 21.85 15.70 27.36
CA TYR A 36 21.68 14.25 27.28
C TYR A 36 20.97 13.70 28.52
N ILE A 37 21.46 14.03 29.73
CA ILE A 37 20.84 13.58 30.99
C ILE A 37 19.40 14.12 31.11
N LYS A 38 19.15 15.35 30.68
CA LYS A 38 17.80 15.94 30.68
C LYS A 38 16.86 15.17 29.75
N THR A 39 17.30 14.85 28.53
CA THR A 39 16.49 14.09 27.56
C THR A 39 16.19 12.68 28.05
N LEU A 40 17.17 12.00 28.67
CA LEU A 40 16.96 10.68 29.26
C LEU A 40 15.94 10.71 30.39
N LYS A 41 16.02 11.72 31.27
CA LYS A 41 15.09 11.86 32.40
C LYS A 41 13.69 12.28 31.97
N SER A 42 13.57 13.06 30.90
CA SER A 42 12.28 13.49 30.34
C SER A 42 11.71 12.51 29.34
N PHE A 43 12.41 11.41 29.04
CA PHE A 43 11.94 10.43 28.08
C PHE A 43 10.83 9.60 28.71
N GLU A 44 9.59 9.89 28.32
CA GLU A 44 8.45 9.02 28.58
C GLU A 44 8.31 8.05 27.41
N ALA A 45 8.34 6.74 27.71
CA ALA A 45 8.06 5.74 26.69
C ALA A 45 6.65 5.96 26.12
N PRO A 46 6.47 5.86 24.79
CA PRO A 46 5.14 5.93 24.20
C PRO A 46 4.21 4.96 24.90
N LYS A 47 3.04 5.44 25.33
CA LYS A 47 2.03 4.59 25.98
C LYS A 47 1.73 3.43 25.03
N PRO A 48 1.77 2.18 25.52
CA PRO A 48 1.49 1.04 24.67
C PRO A 48 0.08 1.20 24.10
N ASP A 49 -0.05 1.04 22.79
CA ASP A 49 -1.34 1.04 22.12
C ASP A 49 -2.22 -0.03 22.79
N PRO A 50 -3.48 0.28 23.17
CA PRO A 50 -4.39 -0.73 23.71
C PRO A 50 -4.52 -1.97 22.80
N ASN A 51 -4.23 -1.86 21.51
CA ASN A 51 -4.20 -2.97 20.55
C ASN A 51 -2.78 -3.44 20.19
N ALA A 52 -1.75 -3.15 21.00
CA ALA A 52 -0.38 -3.60 20.75
C ALA A 52 -0.26 -5.13 20.60
N HIS A 53 -1.20 -5.88 21.19
CA HIS A 53 -1.31 -7.34 21.06
C HIS A 53 -1.98 -7.81 19.76
N LYS A 54 -2.63 -6.93 18.99
CA LYS A 54 -3.29 -7.25 17.71
C LYS A 54 -2.43 -6.95 16.47
N GLY A 55 -1.30 -6.26 16.64
CA GLY A 55 -0.43 -5.84 15.53
C GLY A 55 -1.13 -4.85 14.57
N VAL A 56 -0.39 -4.34 13.58
CA VAL A 56 -0.92 -3.47 12.51
C VAL A 56 -1.71 -4.31 11.49
N VAL A 57 -2.62 -5.16 11.95
CA VAL A 57 -3.40 -6.03 11.07
C VAL A 57 -4.80 -5.47 10.96
N ARG A 58 -5.19 -5.14 9.72
CA ARG A 58 -6.51 -4.63 9.39
C ARG A 58 -7.54 -5.70 9.73
N GLU A 59 -8.50 -5.38 10.60
CA GLU A 59 -9.57 -6.31 10.96
C GLU A 59 -10.39 -6.65 9.70
N LEU A 60 -10.35 -7.91 9.27
CA LEU A 60 -11.05 -8.39 8.09
C LEU A 60 -12.49 -8.77 8.48
N SER A 61 -13.44 -7.91 8.13
CA SER A 61 -14.87 -8.25 8.19
C SER A 61 -15.29 -8.98 6.91
N HIS A 62 -16.12 -10.01 7.06
CA HIS A 62 -16.74 -10.66 5.90
C HIS A 62 -17.64 -9.63 5.17
N PRO A 63 -17.54 -9.53 3.84
CA PRO A 63 -18.48 -8.71 3.08
C PRO A 63 -19.89 -9.22 3.31
N GLN A 64 -20.88 -8.32 3.29
CA GLN A 64 -22.29 -8.71 3.37
C GLN A 64 -22.59 -9.75 2.29
N ALA A 65 -23.34 -10.79 2.69
CA ALA A 65 -23.73 -11.85 1.78
C ALA A 65 -24.35 -11.24 0.52
N PRO A 66 -23.95 -11.71 -0.68
CA PRO A 66 -24.47 -11.17 -1.92
C PRO A 66 -25.99 -11.28 -1.89
N LYS A 67 -26.67 -10.17 -2.20
CA LYS A 67 -28.11 -10.22 -2.46
C LYS A 67 -28.28 -11.20 -3.61
N GLU A 68 -29.14 -12.20 -3.39
CA GLU A 68 -29.55 -13.09 -4.46
C GLU A 68 -29.91 -12.21 -5.67
N PRO A 69 -29.52 -12.61 -6.89
CA PRO A 69 -29.99 -11.91 -8.07
C PRO A 69 -31.51 -11.83 -7.98
N PRO A 70 -32.15 -10.77 -8.49
CA PRO A 70 -33.59 -10.77 -8.65
C PRO A 70 -33.91 -11.94 -9.59
N SER A 71 -34.11 -13.12 -9.00
CA SER A 71 -34.57 -14.29 -9.69
C SER A 71 -35.91 -13.85 -10.23
N VAL A 72 -35.95 -13.77 -11.55
CA VAL A 72 -37.11 -13.68 -12.42
C VAL A 72 -38.34 -14.11 -11.62
N VAL A 73 -39.05 -13.12 -11.08
CA VAL A 73 -40.19 -13.32 -10.19
C VAL A 73 -41.19 -14.16 -11.00
N GLY A 74 -41.71 -15.24 -10.42
CA GLY A 74 -42.36 -16.36 -11.13
C GLY A 74 -43.31 -16.04 -12.30
N ALA A 75 -43.88 -14.84 -12.35
CA ALA A 75 -44.65 -14.33 -13.49
C ALA A 75 -43.87 -14.32 -14.84
N ASP A 76 -42.59 -13.92 -14.83
CA ASP A 76 -41.79 -13.90 -16.07
C ASP A 76 -41.39 -15.31 -16.51
N ILE A 77 -41.23 -16.25 -15.57
CA ILE A 77 -40.93 -17.66 -15.86
C ILE A 77 -42.17 -18.35 -16.43
N GLU A 78 -43.35 -18.09 -15.86
CA GLU A 78 -44.61 -18.64 -16.36
C GLU A 78 -44.89 -18.21 -17.80
N LYS A 79 -44.63 -16.92 -18.11
CA LYS A 79 -44.74 -16.39 -19.46
C LYS A 79 -43.76 -17.06 -20.43
N GLN A 80 -42.50 -17.18 -20.05
CA GLN A 80 -41.50 -17.88 -20.87
C GLN A 80 -41.88 -19.35 -21.09
N LEU A 81 -42.42 -20.02 -20.06
CA LEU A 81 -42.86 -21.40 -20.18
C LEU A 81 -44.06 -21.56 -21.13
N SER A 82 -45.03 -20.63 -21.09
CA SER A 82 -46.14 -20.64 -22.05
C SER A 82 -45.68 -20.39 -23.48
N ASP A 83 -44.73 -19.46 -23.66
CA ASP A 83 -44.17 -19.15 -24.99
C ASP A 83 -43.40 -20.35 -25.56
N TYR A 84 -42.65 -21.08 -24.73
CA TYR A 84 -41.97 -22.32 -25.12
C TYR A 84 -42.93 -23.47 -25.43
N GLN A 85 -44.01 -23.61 -24.65
CA GLN A 85 -45.01 -24.66 -24.89
C GLN A 85 -45.83 -24.41 -26.16
N ALA A 86 -46.02 -23.14 -26.52
CA ALA A 86 -46.70 -22.75 -27.76
C ALA A 86 -45.79 -22.81 -29.00
N TYR A 87 -44.47 -22.97 -28.81
CA TYR A 87 -43.51 -23.05 -29.90
C TYR A 87 -43.40 -24.48 -30.42
N ASP A 88 -44.03 -24.75 -31.57
CA ASP A 88 -43.82 -25.98 -32.35
C ASP A 88 -42.76 -25.73 -33.43
N PRO A 89 -41.61 -26.45 -33.43
CA PRO A 89 -40.54 -26.24 -34.40
C PRO A 89 -40.92 -26.56 -35.85
N GLU A 90 -42.00 -27.31 -36.10
CA GLU A 90 -42.44 -27.66 -37.46
C GLU A 90 -43.38 -26.63 -38.10
N ASP A 91 -43.99 -25.74 -37.29
CA ASP A 91 -44.90 -24.68 -37.75
C ASP A 91 -44.19 -23.36 -38.08
N VAL A 92 -42.87 -23.29 -37.90
CA VAL A 92 -42.09 -22.10 -38.22
C VAL A 92 -41.95 -21.98 -39.74
N PRO A 93 -42.49 -20.92 -40.38
CA PRO A 93 -42.31 -20.74 -41.82
C PRO A 93 -40.81 -20.65 -42.12
N VAL A 94 -40.37 -21.30 -43.20
CA VAL A 94 -38.95 -21.36 -43.61
C VAL A 94 -38.27 -19.97 -43.62
N ALA A 95 -39.04 -18.91 -43.87
CA ALA A 95 -38.57 -17.53 -43.86
C ALA A 95 -38.25 -16.92 -42.47
N ALA A 96 -38.70 -17.52 -41.36
CA ALA A 96 -38.41 -17.07 -39.99
C ALA A 96 -37.34 -17.93 -39.28
N ARG A 97 -36.95 -19.06 -39.90
CA ARG A 97 -35.75 -19.80 -39.52
C ARG A 97 -34.57 -18.97 -39.99
N GLY A 98 -34.03 -18.14 -39.11
CA GLY A 98 -32.92 -17.24 -39.45
C GLY A 98 -31.82 -17.99 -40.20
N GLU A 99 -31.73 -17.73 -41.49
CA GLU A 99 -30.49 -17.90 -42.23
C GLU A 99 -29.59 -16.76 -41.74
N GLU A 100 -28.88 -17.01 -40.63
CA GLU A 100 -27.65 -16.28 -40.42
C GLU A 100 -26.76 -16.64 -41.60
N GLU A 101 -26.49 -15.66 -42.45
CA GLU A 101 -25.52 -15.73 -43.53
C GLU A 101 -24.14 -15.88 -42.86
N VAL A 102 -23.84 -17.11 -42.43
CA VAL A 102 -22.49 -17.49 -42.07
C VAL A 102 -21.70 -17.32 -43.37
N ALA A 103 -20.82 -16.33 -43.41
CA ALA A 103 -19.82 -16.17 -44.44
C ALA A 103 -18.78 -17.29 -44.33
N GLU A 104 -19.24 -18.54 -44.42
CA GLU A 104 -18.44 -19.72 -44.65
C GLU A 104 -18.27 -19.80 -46.17
N THR A 105 -17.03 -19.64 -46.61
CA THR A 105 -16.62 -19.55 -48.01
C THR A 105 -16.92 -20.82 -48.83
N GLN A 106 -17.54 -21.85 -48.23
CA GLN A 106 -17.96 -23.08 -48.86
C GLN A 106 -19.35 -23.46 -48.34
N SER A 107 -20.32 -23.57 -49.25
CA SER A 107 -21.64 -24.09 -48.89
C SER A 107 -21.53 -25.56 -48.43
N VAL A 108 -22.40 -26.00 -47.52
CA VAL A 108 -22.42 -27.39 -47.02
C VAL A 108 -22.42 -28.41 -48.17
N ASN A 109 -23.10 -28.10 -49.28
CA ASN A 109 -23.13 -28.95 -50.47
C ASN A 109 -21.75 -29.07 -51.14
N GLN A 110 -20.99 -27.98 -51.22
CA GLN A 110 -19.61 -28.01 -51.75
C GLN A 110 -18.68 -28.85 -50.87
N TYR A 111 -18.83 -28.77 -49.55
CA TYR A 111 -18.05 -29.59 -48.61
C TYR A 111 -18.35 -31.09 -48.76
N LEU A 112 -19.61 -31.46 -48.96
CA LEU A 112 -19.99 -32.87 -49.21
C LEU A 112 -19.44 -33.39 -50.54
N GLU A 113 -19.45 -32.56 -51.59
CA GLU A 113 -18.86 -32.90 -52.88
C GLU A 113 -17.33 -33.07 -52.80
N GLU A 114 -16.65 -32.29 -51.97
CA GLU A 114 -15.20 -32.42 -51.73
C GLU A 114 -14.86 -33.71 -50.99
N LEU A 115 -15.62 -34.09 -49.95
CA LEU A 115 -15.43 -35.37 -49.25
C LEU A 115 -15.73 -36.59 -50.11
N GLN A 116 -16.62 -36.45 -51.10
CA GLN A 116 -16.94 -37.52 -52.04
C GLN A 116 -15.88 -37.71 -53.12
N LYS A 117 -15.00 -36.72 -53.34
CA LYS A 117 -13.86 -36.90 -54.25
C LYS A 117 -12.82 -37.78 -53.56
N ASP A 118 -12.55 -38.92 -54.20
CA ASP A 118 -11.56 -39.89 -53.74
C ASP A 118 -10.18 -39.21 -53.62
N PRO A 119 -9.45 -39.33 -52.48
CA PRO A 119 -8.14 -38.73 -52.35
C PRO A 119 -7.18 -39.28 -53.43
N HIS A 120 -6.62 -38.38 -54.23
CA HIS A 120 -5.56 -38.72 -55.17
C HIS A 120 -4.31 -39.18 -54.41
N LEU A 121 -4.16 -40.50 -54.26
CA LEU A 121 -2.91 -41.11 -53.83
C LEU A 121 -1.95 -41.13 -55.02
N GLU A 122 -1.26 -40.02 -55.27
CA GLU A 122 -0.10 -40.05 -56.16
C GLU A 122 0.96 -40.94 -55.50
N LYS A 123 1.18 -42.12 -56.09
CA LYS A 123 2.29 -43.00 -55.72
C LYS A 123 3.57 -42.37 -56.25
N GLU A 124 4.19 -41.50 -55.46
CA GLU A 124 5.59 -41.15 -55.67
C GLU A 124 6.45 -42.40 -55.36
N HIS A 125 6.70 -43.21 -56.39
CA HIS A 125 7.75 -44.21 -56.36
C HIS A 125 9.06 -43.55 -56.80
N HIS A 126 9.90 -43.22 -55.82
CA HIS A 126 11.34 -43.14 -55.94
C HIS A 126 11.97 -44.30 -55.16
#